data_AF-A0A1Z9H1S6-F1
#
_entry.id   AF-A0A1Z9H1S6-F1
#
_cell.length_a   1.000
_cell.length_b   1.000
_cell.length_c   1.000
_cell.angle_alpha   90.00
_cell.angle_beta   90.00
_cell.angle_gamma   90.00
#
_symmetry.space_group_name_H-M   'P 1'
#
loop_
_entity.id
_entity.type
_entity.pdbx_description
1 polymer ?
#
loop_
_entity_poly.entity_id
_entity_poly.type
_entity_poly.pdbx_seq_one_letter_code
_entity_poly.pdbx_strand_id
1 'polypeptide(L)'
;MISINNVKSAFLTACLLDVLVSKPGNVSFMSPGHGMTAKLFVNSSKVVVPILFDENKTLGQKIEQSVKKTFETVNCNTNLGIILLCAPLIQAIIYLIKKQPKKIINQKIFFSLLKIQVKKIIQNTTIDDAKFVFRAIKIANPGGLGVVKRADIRGEPNISLLDVMRIGSKRDFIARQYANYFFEVFNQEFFNFVDLKNKVSKNKPANESFFSLNPDEFVLKIYLNWLTKYQDTHIRRKYGSKVSKQILDEACCFLFHDNSFPVESEKNDVNIYLPSEKKLLAWDYSLKKRNINPGTSADLTVCTLFLVLVLLPNLRSDLKKKMYA
;
A
#
# COMPACT_ATOMS: atom_id res chain seq x y z
N MET A 1 20.63 8.95 7.45
CA MET A 1 20.18 9.89 6.41
C MET A 1 19.37 9.12 5.37
N ILE A 2 18.26 9.64 4.87
CA ILE A 2 17.47 8.96 3.83
C ILE A 2 18.16 9.24 2.48
N SER A 3 18.76 8.22 1.86
CA SER A 3 19.31 8.30 0.50
C SER A 3 18.39 7.67 -0.54
N ILE A 4 18.58 7.98 -1.83
CA ILE A 4 17.81 7.34 -2.91
C ILE A 4 17.96 5.81 -2.88
N ASN A 5 19.16 5.30 -2.59
CA ASN A 5 19.40 3.85 -2.45
C ASN A 5 18.63 3.25 -1.26
N ASN A 6 18.49 3.99 -0.16
CA ASN A 6 17.65 3.57 0.95
C ASN A 6 16.17 3.48 0.54
N VAL A 7 15.68 4.42 -0.27
CA VAL A 7 14.29 4.42 -0.75
C VAL A 7 14.04 3.28 -1.74
N LYS A 8 14.95 3.03 -2.69
CA LYS A 8 14.90 1.85 -3.57
C LYS A 8 14.83 0.55 -2.76
N SER A 9 15.71 0.45 -1.77
CA SER A 9 15.74 -0.70 -0.89
C SER A 9 14.45 -0.83 -0.07
N ALA A 10 13.87 0.25 0.42
CA ALA A 10 12.62 0.21 1.19
C ALA A 10 11.46 -0.29 0.32
N PHE A 11 11.37 0.16 -0.93
CA PHE A 11 10.35 -0.29 -1.88
C PHE A 11 10.46 -1.79 -2.17
N LEU A 12 11.67 -2.27 -2.49
CA LEU A 12 11.91 -3.69 -2.76
C LEU A 12 11.64 -4.56 -1.53
N THR A 13 12.08 -4.12 -0.34
CA THR A 13 11.82 -4.85 0.91
C THR A 13 10.31 -4.89 1.21
N ALA A 14 9.58 -3.80 1.04
CA ALA A 14 8.12 -3.78 1.23
C ALA A 14 7.40 -4.76 0.29
N CYS A 15 7.75 -4.77 -1.00
CA CYS A 15 7.17 -5.70 -1.98
C CYS A 15 7.50 -7.16 -1.66
N LEU A 16 8.71 -7.43 -1.16
CA LEU A 16 9.12 -8.79 -0.81
C LEU A 16 8.42 -9.28 0.47
N LEU A 17 8.36 -8.46 1.52
CA LEU A 17 7.67 -8.79 2.76
C LEU A 17 6.19 -9.10 2.52
N ASP A 18 5.55 -8.36 1.62
CA ASP A 18 4.15 -8.58 1.27
C ASP A 18 3.86 -10.01 0.78
N VAL A 19 4.80 -10.64 0.05
CA VAL A 19 4.63 -12.01 -0.45
C VAL A 19 5.36 -13.08 0.36
N LEU A 20 6.23 -12.70 1.29
CA LEU A 20 6.76 -13.62 2.30
C LEU A 20 5.69 -13.97 3.34
N VAL A 21 4.90 -12.97 3.74
CA VAL A 21 3.88 -13.13 4.77
C VAL A 21 2.59 -13.62 4.16
N SER A 22 2.03 -14.70 4.72
CA SER A 22 0.74 -15.24 4.28
C SER A 22 -0.41 -14.34 4.74
N LYS A 23 -0.88 -13.49 3.83
CA LYS A 23 -2.04 -12.62 4.03
C LYS A 23 -3.31 -13.31 3.52
N PRO A 24 -4.35 -13.54 4.35
CA PRO A 24 -5.53 -14.30 3.96
C PRO A 24 -6.18 -13.83 2.65
N GLY A 25 -6.29 -14.71 1.67
CA GLY A 25 -6.90 -14.49 0.36
C GLY A 25 -5.97 -13.88 -0.69
N ASN A 26 -4.78 -13.39 -0.30
CA ASN A 26 -3.80 -12.79 -1.21
C ASN A 26 -2.64 -13.76 -1.49
N VAL A 27 -1.70 -13.38 -2.36
CA VAL A 27 -0.60 -14.27 -2.81
C VAL A 27 0.57 -14.21 -1.83
N SER A 28 1.09 -15.37 -1.44
CA SER A 28 2.36 -15.52 -0.73
C SER A 28 3.19 -16.69 -1.29
N PHE A 29 4.43 -16.86 -0.86
CA PHE A 29 5.26 -18.01 -1.25
C PHE A 29 4.64 -19.34 -0.84
N MET A 30 4.01 -19.38 0.34
CA MET A 30 3.36 -20.59 0.87
C MET A 30 1.96 -20.81 0.30
N SER A 31 1.37 -19.79 -0.34
CA SER A 31 0.00 -19.86 -0.81
C SER A 31 -0.18 -19.05 -2.11
N PRO A 32 0.15 -19.65 -3.27
CA PRO A 32 -0.16 -19.06 -4.58
C PRO A 32 -1.68 -18.93 -4.77
N GLY A 33 -2.10 -18.11 -5.74
CA GLY A 33 -3.53 -17.92 -5.97
C GLY A 33 -3.82 -16.94 -7.11
N HIS A 34 -5.07 -16.95 -7.58
CA HIS A 34 -5.56 -16.03 -8.61
C HIS A 34 -4.72 -16.07 -9.91
N GLY A 35 -4.18 -17.24 -10.25
CA GLY A 35 -3.30 -17.44 -11.41
C GLY A 35 -1.89 -16.84 -11.26
N MET A 36 -1.48 -16.49 -10.03
CA MET A 36 -0.21 -15.82 -9.75
C MET A 36 0.59 -16.53 -8.67
N THR A 37 1.91 -16.32 -8.69
CA THR A 37 2.85 -16.79 -7.66
C THR A 37 3.63 -15.62 -7.08
N ALA A 38 4.13 -15.75 -5.85
CA ALA A 38 4.95 -14.73 -5.19
C ALA A 38 6.16 -14.29 -6.04
N LYS A 39 6.75 -15.21 -6.82
CA LYS A 39 7.90 -14.91 -7.69
C LYS A 39 7.57 -13.85 -8.74
N LEU A 40 6.33 -13.84 -9.26
CA LEU A 40 5.89 -12.83 -10.22
C LEU A 40 5.91 -11.44 -9.58
N PHE A 41 5.34 -11.27 -8.38
CA PHE A 41 5.36 -10.00 -7.65
C PHE A 41 6.79 -9.51 -7.36
N VAL A 42 7.68 -10.42 -6.95
CA VAL A 42 9.10 -10.09 -6.72
C VAL A 42 9.76 -9.61 -8.01
N ASN A 43 9.57 -10.32 -9.13
CA ASN A 43 10.13 -9.93 -10.41
C ASN A 43 9.58 -8.57 -10.88
N SER A 44 8.27 -8.36 -10.77
CA SER A 44 7.61 -7.10 -11.08
C SER A 44 8.16 -5.94 -10.27
N SER A 45 8.41 -6.13 -8.97
CA SER A 45 9.01 -5.09 -8.13
C SER A 45 10.42 -4.69 -8.59
N LYS A 46 11.23 -5.65 -9.07
CA LYS A 46 12.60 -5.38 -9.53
C LYS A 46 12.61 -4.59 -10.84
N VAL A 47 11.75 -4.96 -11.80
CA VAL A 47 11.79 -4.34 -13.14
C VAL A 47 11.22 -2.91 -13.16
N VAL A 48 10.36 -2.54 -12.20
CA VAL A 48 9.81 -1.18 -12.13
C VAL A 48 10.72 -0.19 -11.41
N VAL A 49 11.68 -0.65 -10.59
CA VAL A 49 12.57 0.25 -9.82
C VAL A 49 13.33 1.24 -10.70
N PRO A 50 13.99 0.86 -11.82
CA PRO A 50 14.67 1.83 -12.68
C PRO A 50 13.73 2.93 -13.20
N ILE A 51 12.46 2.60 -13.43
CA ILE A 51 11.46 3.50 -14.01
C ILE A 51 10.87 4.44 -12.96
N LEU A 52 10.42 3.90 -11.81
CA LEU A 52 9.83 4.68 -10.73
C LEU A 52 10.81 5.73 -10.17
N PHE A 53 12.10 5.41 -10.20
CA PHE A 53 13.18 6.26 -9.68
C PHE A 53 13.84 7.14 -10.75
N ASP A 54 13.36 7.11 -12.00
CA ASP A 54 13.83 8.01 -13.05
C ASP A 54 13.31 9.42 -12.81
N GLU A 55 14.21 10.40 -12.81
CA GLU A 55 13.89 11.78 -12.44
C GLU A 55 13.44 12.61 -13.64
N ASN A 56 13.69 12.12 -14.85
CA ASN A 56 13.33 12.78 -16.10
C ASN A 56 11.90 12.44 -16.53
N LYS A 57 11.18 11.61 -15.76
CA LYS A 57 9.82 11.17 -16.05
C LYS A 57 8.80 11.87 -15.17
N THR A 58 7.70 12.29 -15.80
CA THR A 58 6.47 12.71 -15.11
C THR A 58 5.85 11.55 -14.33
N LEU A 59 4.88 11.86 -13.45
CA LEU A 59 4.22 10.84 -12.64
C LEU A 59 3.49 9.82 -13.53
N GLY A 60 2.74 10.30 -14.53
CA GLY A 60 2.04 9.45 -15.47
C GLY A 60 2.99 8.55 -16.27
N GLN A 61 4.08 9.10 -16.81
CA GLN A 61 5.08 8.31 -17.54
C GLN A 61 5.69 7.20 -16.68
N LYS A 62 5.98 7.48 -15.39
CA LYS A 62 6.45 6.45 -14.46
C LYS A 62 5.44 5.33 -14.30
N ILE A 63 4.16 5.66 -14.14
CA ILE A 63 3.10 4.68 -13.94
C ILE A 63 2.93 3.82 -15.19
N GLU A 64 2.74 4.42 -16.37
CA GLU A 64 2.54 3.69 -17.62
C GLU A 64 3.71 2.76 -17.93
N GLN A 65 4.94 3.29 -17.92
CA GLN A 65 6.10 2.52 -18.30
C GLN A 65 6.39 1.41 -17.27
N SER A 66 6.13 1.64 -15.98
CA SER A 66 6.25 0.60 -14.97
C SER A 66 5.26 -0.53 -15.22
N VAL A 67 4.00 -0.20 -15.49
CA VAL A 67 2.97 -1.22 -15.76
C VAL A 67 3.27 -1.98 -17.05
N LYS A 68 3.67 -1.27 -18.12
CA LYS A 68 4.12 -1.90 -19.36
C LYS A 68 5.28 -2.86 -19.09
N LYS A 69 6.28 -2.43 -18.31
CA LYS A 69 7.45 -3.26 -18.02
C LYS A 69 7.11 -4.48 -17.16
N THR A 70 6.19 -4.35 -16.20
CA THR A 70 5.62 -5.50 -15.48
C THR A 70 5.02 -6.49 -16.48
N PHE A 71 4.14 -6.03 -17.37
CA PHE A 71 3.46 -6.91 -18.32
C PHE A 71 4.42 -7.63 -19.27
N GLU A 72 5.42 -6.92 -19.80
CA GLU A 72 6.49 -7.53 -20.61
C GLU A 72 7.27 -8.62 -19.86
N THR A 73 7.37 -8.52 -18.53
CA THR A 73 8.18 -9.42 -17.70
C THR A 73 7.42 -10.62 -17.16
N VAL A 74 6.18 -10.42 -16.72
CA VAL A 74 5.39 -11.45 -16.00
C VAL A 74 4.03 -11.74 -16.61
N ASN A 75 3.65 -11.04 -17.68
CA ASN A 75 2.42 -11.24 -18.45
C ASN A 75 1.10 -11.21 -17.64
N CYS A 76 1.10 -10.56 -16.48
CA CYS A 76 -0.10 -10.38 -15.66
C CYS A 76 0.00 -9.16 -14.76
N ASN A 77 -1.15 -8.72 -14.24
CA ASN A 77 -1.22 -7.60 -13.33
C ASN A 77 -0.90 -8.02 -11.89
N THR A 78 0.37 -7.90 -11.51
CA THR A 78 0.80 -8.14 -10.12
C THR A 78 0.92 -6.88 -9.27
N ASN A 79 1.01 -5.69 -9.88
CA ASN A 79 1.46 -4.51 -9.12
C ASN A 79 0.90 -3.16 -9.60
N LEU A 80 -0.18 -3.12 -10.38
CA LEU A 80 -0.81 -1.85 -10.78
C LEU A 80 -1.11 -0.97 -9.55
N GLY A 81 -1.75 -1.53 -8.52
CA GLY A 81 -2.13 -0.77 -7.33
C GLY A 81 -0.91 -0.29 -6.54
N ILE A 82 0.08 -1.17 -6.33
CA ILE A 82 1.39 -0.81 -5.75
C ILE A 82 2.04 0.35 -6.52
N ILE A 83 2.09 0.29 -7.86
CA ILE A 83 2.68 1.35 -8.69
C ILE A 83 1.91 2.66 -8.51
N LEU A 84 0.58 2.62 -8.59
CA LEU A 84 -0.28 3.80 -8.42
C LEU A 84 -0.08 4.44 -7.03
N LEU A 85 0.05 3.65 -5.97
CA LEU A 85 0.22 4.18 -4.61
C LEU A 85 1.66 4.70 -4.37
N CYS A 86 2.67 3.94 -4.80
CA CYS A 86 4.06 4.24 -4.45
C CYS A 86 4.71 5.28 -5.37
N ALA A 87 4.30 5.42 -6.64
CA ALA A 87 4.91 6.38 -7.57
C ALA A 87 4.90 7.85 -7.07
N PRO A 88 3.77 8.42 -6.61
CA PRO A 88 3.75 9.81 -6.11
C PRO A 88 4.58 9.98 -4.83
N LEU A 89 4.60 8.96 -3.95
CA LEU A 89 5.40 8.95 -2.73
C LEU A 89 6.91 8.94 -3.06
N ILE A 90 7.34 8.05 -3.96
CA ILE A 90 8.73 7.95 -4.41
C ILE A 90 9.19 9.28 -5.03
N GLN A 91 8.37 9.86 -5.92
CA GLN A 91 8.69 11.14 -6.55
C GLN A 91 8.81 12.28 -5.53
N ALA A 92 7.94 12.33 -4.52
CA ALA A 92 8.02 13.30 -3.43
C ALA A 92 9.28 13.13 -2.58
N ILE A 93 9.62 11.88 -2.22
CA ILE A 93 10.78 11.57 -1.41
C ILE A 93 12.08 11.95 -2.14
N ILE A 94 12.22 11.59 -3.42
CA ILE A 94 13.40 11.94 -4.24
C ILE A 94 13.57 13.46 -4.30
N TYR A 95 12.48 14.20 -4.54
CA TYR A 95 12.49 15.66 -4.55
C TYR A 95 13.01 16.23 -3.22
N LEU A 96 12.52 15.73 -2.08
CA LEU A 96 12.95 16.20 -0.75
C LEU A 96 14.42 15.89 -0.45
N ILE A 97 14.89 14.68 -0.80
CA ILE A 97 16.30 14.29 -0.63
C ILE A 97 17.21 15.26 -1.40
N LYS A 98 16.84 15.63 -2.63
CA LYS A 98 17.65 16.53 -3.46
C LYS A 98 17.61 17.99 -3.03
N LYS A 99 16.46 18.48 -2.54
CA LYS A 99 16.33 19.87 -2.08
C LYS A 99 16.98 20.12 -0.73
N GLN A 100 17.18 19.08 0.10
CA GLN A 100 17.78 19.22 1.43
C GLN A 100 18.88 18.19 1.71
N PRO A 101 19.98 18.19 0.92
CA PRO A 101 20.99 17.14 0.96
C PRO A 101 21.86 17.14 2.23
N LYS A 102 21.73 18.11 3.16
CA LYS A 102 22.65 18.27 4.31
C LYS A 102 22.02 18.64 5.67
N LYS A 103 20.69 18.77 5.80
CA LYS A 103 20.07 18.99 7.12
C LYS A 103 19.59 17.67 7.71
N ILE A 104 19.93 17.42 8.98
CA ILE A 104 19.26 16.39 9.79
C ILE A 104 17.82 16.87 9.98
N ILE A 105 16.95 16.51 9.05
CA ILE A 105 15.52 16.62 9.24
C ILE A 105 15.17 15.48 10.19
N ASN A 106 14.70 15.79 11.40
CA ASN A 106 14.12 14.76 12.24
C ASN A 106 12.95 14.08 11.49
N GLN A 107 12.65 12.82 11.80
CA GLN A 107 11.64 12.04 11.05
C GLN A 107 10.28 12.75 10.97
N LYS A 108 9.91 13.49 12.02
CA LYS A 108 8.69 14.30 12.08
C LYS A 108 8.62 15.39 11.03
N ILE A 109 9.65 16.22 10.93
CA ILE A 109 9.68 17.27 9.93
C ILE A 109 9.72 16.66 8.52
N PHE A 110 10.45 15.56 8.32
CA PHE A 110 10.51 14.89 7.02
C PHE A 110 9.13 14.36 6.62
N PHE A 111 8.41 13.74 7.55
CA PHE A 111 7.06 13.23 7.32
C PHE A 111 6.08 14.36 6.99
N SER A 112 6.12 15.49 7.72
CA SER A 112 5.30 16.67 7.41
C SER A 112 5.62 17.26 6.02
N LEU A 113 6.90 17.38 5.68
CA LEU A 113 7.32 17.84 4.34
C LEU A 113 6.89 16.87 3.25
N LEU A 114 6.90 15.57 3.52
CA LEU A 114 6.44 14.54 2.59
C LEU A 114 4.95 14.69 2.30
N LYS A 115 4.10 14.88 3.31
CA LYS A 115 2.66 15.14 3.13
C LYS A 115 2.42 16.35 2.23
N ILE A 116 3.14 17.45 2.47
CA ILE A 116 3.05 18.67 1.67
C ILE A 116 3.49 18.41 0.23
N GLN A 117 4.60 17.70 0.04
CA GLN A 117 5.16 17.48 -1.29
C GLN A 117 4.31 16.52 -2.13
N VAL A 118 3.74 15.48 -1.52
CA VAL A 118 2.80 14.57 -2.19
C VAL A 118 1.55 15.33 -2.63
N LYS A 119 0.99 16.18 -1.75
CA LYS A 119 -0.13 17.05 -2.11
C LYS A 119 0.20 17.93 -3.32
N LYS A 120 1.36 18.59 -3.33
CA LYS A 120 1.81 19.42 -4.46
C LYS A 120 1.94 18.63 -5.77
N ILE A 121 2.54 17.44 -5.71
CA ILE A 121 2.68 16.57 -6.90
C ILE A 121 1.31 16.19 -7.45
N ILE A 122 0.39 15.76 -6.60
CA ILE A 122 -0.95 15.35 -7.02
C ILE A 122 -1.76 16.53 -7.59
N GLN A 123 -1.70 17.70 -6.95
CA GLN A 123 -2.38 18.93 -7.41
C GLN A 123 -1.89 19.40 -8.78
N ASN A 124 -0.62 19.16 -9.09
CA ASN A 124 -0.01 19.56 -10.36
C ASN A 124 -0.05 18.46 -11.44
N THR A 125 -0.77 17.36 -11.21
CA THR A 125 -0.95 16.35 -12.25
C THR A 125 -1.74 16.91 -13.43
N THR A 126 -1.35 16.49 -14.63
CA THR A 126 -1.85 17.06 -15.89
C THR A 126 -2.85 16.14 -16.58
N ILE A 127 -3.41 16.61 -17.70
CA ILE A 127 -4.20 15.77 -18.61
C ILE A 127 -3.33 14.67 -19.21
N ASP A 128 -2.06 14.95 -19.52
CA ASP A 128 -1.16 13.93 -20.07
C ASP A 128 -0.82 12.87 -19.03
N ASP A 129 -0.63 13.25 -17.76
CA ASP A 129 -0.53 12.26 -16.66
C ASP A 129 -1.77 11.35 -16.61
N ALA A 130 -2.96 11.90 -16.82
CA ALA A 130 -4.19 11.11 -16.91
C ALA A 130 -4.14 10.13 -18.09
N LYS A 131 -3.75 10.59 -19.30
CA LYS A 131 -3.65 9.71 -20.47
C LYS A 131 -2.66 8.56 -20.26
N PHE A 132 -1.49 8.85 -19.68
CA PHE A 132 -0.51 7.84 -19.30
C PHE A 132 -1.10 6.80 -18.33
N VAL A 133 -1.77 7.25 -17.27
CA VAL A 133 -2.41 6.35 -16.29
C VAL A 133 -3.55 5.55 -16.93
N PHE A 134 -4.32 6.13 -17.85
CA PHE A 134 -5.37 5.41 -18.58
C PHE A 134 -4.78 4.26 -19.39
N ARG A 135 -3.71 4.52 -20.15
CA ARG A 135 -3.01 3.47 -20.90
C ARG A 135 -2.41 2.41 -19.98
N ALA A 136 -1.87 2.80 -18.83
CA ALA A 136 -1.40 1.87 -17.81
C ALA A 136 -2.53 0.93 -17.33
N ILE A 137 -3.70 1.48 -16.97
CA ILE A 137 -4.84 0.69 -16.50
C ILE A 137 -5.40 -0.19 -17.63
N LYS A 138 -5.44 0.31 -18.89
CA LYS A 138 -5.82 -0.48 -20.08
C LYS A 138 -4.90 -1.70 -20.25
N ILE A 139 -3.57 -1.51 -20.18
CA ILE A 139 -2.58 -2.60 -20.23
C ILE A 139 -2.81 -3.58 -19.08
N ALA A 140 -3.01 -3.06 -17.86
CA ALA A 140 -3.19 -3.89 -16.68
C ALA A 140 -4.51 -4.66 -16.63
N ASN A 141 -5.52 -4.19 -17.37
CA ASN A 141 -6.85 -4.75 -17.49
C ASN A 141 -7.41 -5.33 -16.17
N PRO A 142 -7.47 -4.53 -15.08
CA PRO A 142 -7.95 -5.05 -13.80
C PRO A 142 -9.43 -5.41 -13.90
N GLY A 143 -9.82 -6.51 -13.25
CA GLY A 143 -11.20 -6.98 -13.27
C GLY A 143 -12.19 -6.00 -12.65
N GLY A 144 -13.39 -5.90 -13.25
CA GLY A 144 -14.55 -5.26 -12.63
C GLY A 144 -14.58 -3.72 -12.66
N LEU A 145 -13.88 -3.07 -13.60
CA LEU A 145 -13.93 -1.60 -13.74
C LEU A 145 -15.31 -1.07 -14.16
N GLY A 146 -16.08 -1.87 -14.91
CA GLY A 146 -17.40 -1.50 -15.42
C GLY A 146 -17.36 -0.32 -16.40
N VAL A 147 -18.54 0.26 -16.63
CA VAL A 147 -18.75 1.43 -17.51
C VAL A 147 -19.12 2.64 -16.67
N VAL A 148 -18.55 3.81 -16.96
CA VAL A 148 -18.96 5.08 -16.35
C VAL A 148 -19.19 6.19 -17.36
N LYS A 149 -20.05 7.14 -17.00
CA LYS A 149 -20.41 8.27 -17.87
C LYS A 149 -19.29 9.31 -18.03
N ARG A 150 -18.42 9.46 -17.03
CA ARG A 150 -17.32 10.45 -17.03
C ARG A 150 -16.01 9.74 -16.73
N ALA A 151 -14.96 10.10 -17.49
CA ALA A 151 -13.61 9.56 -17.36
C ALA A 151 -13.59 8.01 -17.40
N ASP A 152 -14.31 7.42 -18.36
CA ASP A 152 -14.29 5.98 -18.58
C ASP A 152 -12.95 5.54 -19.14
N ILE A 153 -12.36 4.50 -18.56
CA ILE A 153 -11.03 4.03 -18.92
C ILE A 153 -10.92 3.59 -20.38
N ARG A 154 -12.02 3.28 -21.05
CA ARG A 154 -12.03 2.88 -22.47
C ARG A 154 -11.82 4.06 -23.41
N GLY A 155 -12.17 5.27 -22.96
CA GLY A 155 -11.93 6.52 -23.68
C GLY A 155 -10.54 7.09 -23.42
N GLU A 156 -10.35 8.34 -23.84
CA GLU A 156 -9.20 9.17 -23.49
C GLU A 156 -9.66 10.27 -22.50
N PRO A 157 -8.89 10.54 -21.43
CA PRO A 157 -9.23 11.59 -20.49
C PRO A 157 -8.95 12.99 -21.06
N ASN A 158 -9.82 13.94 -20.77
CA ASN A 158 -9.68 15.36 -21.11
C ASN A 158 -9.58 16.28 -19.87
N ILE A 159 -9.39 15.70 -18.70
CA ILE A 159 -9.23 16.39 -17.41
C ILE A 159 -7.98 15.88 -16.70
N SER A 160 -7.53 16.61 -15.67
CA SER A 160 -6.34 16.24 -14.90
C SER A 160 -6.47 14.86 -14.24
N LEU A 161 -5.34 14.21 -13.95
CA LEU A 161 -5.34 12.93 -13.23
C LEU A 161 -6.03 13.05 -11.86
N LEU A 162 -5.82 14.15 -11.14
CA LEU A 162 -6.51 14.40 -9.87
C LEU A 162 -8.04 14.42 -10.04
N ASP A 163 -8.56 15.08 -11.08
CA ASP A 163 -10.00 15.16 -11.30
C ASP A 163 -10.59 13.81 -11.72
N VAL A 164 -9.88 13.02 -12.52
CA VAL A 164 -10.23 11.61 -12.78
C VAL A 164 -10.33 10.84 -11.46
N MET A 165 -9.32 10.93 -10.61
CA MET A 165 -9.27 10.18 -9.37
C MET A 165 -10.37 10.61 -8.39
N ARG A 166 -10.74 11.90 -8.37
CA ARG A 166 -11.91 12.40 -7.61
C ARG A 166 -13.21 11.75 -8.07
N ILE A 167 -13.44 11.62 -9.38
CA ILE A 167 -14.61 10.91 -9.93
C ILE A 167 -14.62 9.44 -9.49
N GLY A 168 -13.46 8.79 -9.44
CA GLY A 168 -13.31 7.38 -9.03
C GLY A 168 -13.39 7.14 -7.51
N SER A 169 -13.15 8.14 -6.68
CA SER A 169 -12.88 8.01 -5.24
C SER A 169 -13.95 7.28 -4.41
N LYS A 170 -15.23 7.33 -4.80
CA LYS A 170 -16.32 6.64 -4.07
C LYS A 170 -16.36 5.12 -4.30
N ARG A 171 -15.75 4.65 -5.39
CA ARG A 171 -15.79 3.25 -5.83
C ARG A 171 -14.43 2.56 -5.79
N ASP A 172 -13.35 3.33 -5.82
CA ASP A 172 -11.98 2.85 -5.84
C ASP A 172 -11.15 3.55 -4.76
N PHE A 173 -10.57 2.76 -3.85
CA PHE A 173 -9.90 3.30 -2.68
C PHE A 173 -8.49 3.82 -3.00
N ILE A 174 -7.85 3.35 -4.07
CA ILE A 174 -6.60 3.91 -4.58
C ILE A 174 -6.89 5.29 -5.18
N ALA A 175 -7.97 5.42 -5.96
CA ALA A 175 -8.42 6.72 -6.46
C ALA A 175 -8.76 7.70 -5.32
N ARG A 176 -9.32 7.20 -4.22
CA ARG A 176 -9.54 7.99 -3.00
C ARG A 176 -8.25 8.55 -2.42
N GLN A 177 -7.16 7.77 -2.38
CA GLN A 177 -5.85 8.27 -1.93
C GLN A 177 -5.37 9.45 -2.79
N TYR A 178 -5.59 9.43 -4.10
CA TYR A 178 -5.28 10.60 -4.92
C TYR A 178 -6.21 11.78 -4.62
N ALA A 179 -7.51 11.53 -4.54
CA ALA A 179 -8.53 12.56 -4.34
C ALA A 179 -8.38 13.37 -3.05
N ASN A 180 -7.84 12.74 -1.99
CA ASN A 180 -7.63 13.36 -0.68
C ASN A 180 -6.16 13.48 -0.26
N TYR A 181 -5.23 13.33 -1.21
CA TYR A 181 -3.79 13.50 -0.99
C TYR A 181 -3.20 12.51 0.05
N PHE A 182 -3.60 11.24 -0.05
CA PHE A 182 -3.14 10.10 0.74
C PHE A 182 -3.50 10.23 2.22
N PHE A 183 -4.66 10.83 2.52
CA PHE A 183 -5.08 11.12 3.88
C PHE A 183 -5.13 9.83 4.73
N GLU A 184 -5.74 8.75 4.23
CA GLU A 184 -5.85 7.52 5.01
C GLU A 184 -4.50 6.86 5.23
N VAL A 185 -3.62 6.85 4.23
CA VAL A 185 -2.25 6.32 4.37
C VAL A 185 -1.47 7.14 5.41
N PHE A 186 -1.51 8.47 5.33
CA PHE A 186 -0.72 9.33 6.22
C PHE A 186 -1.24 9.42 7.67
N ASN A 187 -2.47 8.96 7.93
CA ASN A 187 -3.09 8.94 9.25
C ASN A 187 -3.28 7.51 9.80
N GLN A 188 -2.53 6.54 9.28
CA GLN A 188 -2.42 5.23 9.94
C GLN A 188 -1.75 5.40 11.31
N GLU A 189 -2.27 4.69 12.31
CA GLU A 189 -1.73 4.65 13.67
C GLU A 189 -0.27 4.19 13.70
N PHE A 190 0.13 3.38 12.72
CA PHE A 190 1.51 2.97 12.52
C PHE A 190 2.47 4.14 12.35
N PHE A 191 2.03 5.36 12.01
CA PHE A 191 2.89 6.54 11.93
C PHE A 191 2.92 7.37 13.22
N ASN A 192 2.22 6.98 14.29
CA ASN A 192 2.23 7.68 15.57
C ASN A 192 3.64 7.73 16.21
N PHE A 193 4.55 6.80 15.86
CA PHE A 193 5.96 6.84 16.31
C PHE A 193 6.67 8.13 15.87
N VAL A 194 6.22 8.76 14.79
CA VAL A 194 6.80 10.00 14.25
C VAL A 194 6.62 11.17 15.22
N ASP A 195 5.63 11.11 16.12
CA ASP A 195 5.36 12.14 17.13
C ASP A 195 6.06 11.93 18.48
N LEU A 196 6.65 10.76 18.73
CA LEU A 196 6.91 10.28 20.10
C LEU A 196 8.33 10.47 20.66
N LYS A 197 9.17 11.34 20.09
CA LYS A 197 10.41 11.75 20.78
C LYS A 197 10.18 12.66 22.01
N ASN A 198 8.94 13.13 22.26
CA ASN A 198 8.63 14.06 23.36
C ASN A 198 7.81 13.47 24.52
N LYS A 199 7.53 12.16 24.55
CA LYS A 199 6.90 11.52 25.72
C LYS A 199 7.75 10.35 26.21
N VAL A 200 8.92 10.68 26.77
CA VAL A 200 9.65 9.79 27.68
C VAL A 200 8.88 9.79 29.00
N SER A 201 7.86 8.93 29.10
CA SER A 201 7.39 8.47 30.41
C SER A 201 8.36 7.38 30.88
N LYS A 202 8.83 7.47 32.12
CA LYS A 202 9.87 6.60 32.71
C LYS A 202 9.46 5.13 32.88
N ASN A 203 8.24 4.75 32.51
CA ASN A 203 7.78 3.36 32.51
C ASN A 203 7.52 2.92 31.08
N LYS A 204 8.45 2.10 30.55
CA LYS A 204 8.48 1.40 29.25
C LYS A 204 7.71 2.08 28.09
N PRO A 205 8.39 2.59 27.05
CA PRO A 205 7.69 3.11 25.89
C PRO A 205 6.86 1.98 25.24
N ALA A 206 5.56 2.20 25.09
CA ALA A 206 4.62 1.29 24.40
C ALA A 206 5.09 0.91 22.97
N ASN A 207 6.10 1.59 22.43
CA ASN A 207 6.60 1.47 21.07
C ASN A 207 7.79 0.52 20.89
N GLU A 208 8.48 0.09 21.96
CA GLU A 208 9.39 -1.06 21.84
C GLU A 208 8.58 -2.33 21.51
N SER A 209 7.36 -2.45 22.06
CA SER A 209 6.44 -3.55 21.78
C SER A 209 6.08 -3.66 20.30
N PHE A 210 5.76 -2.54 19.62
CA PHE A 210 5.26 -2.58 18.24
C PHE A 210 6.33 -2.95 17.20
N PHE A 211 7.59 -2.56 17.42
CA PHE A 211 8.73 -2.94 16.57
C PHE A 211 9.47 -4.19 17.09
N SER A 212 9.16 -4.66 18.31
CA SER A 212 9.58 -5.98 18.79
C SER A 212 8.77 -7.13 18.22
N LEU A 213 7.66 -6.83 17.53
CA LEU A 213 6.88 -7.84 16.82
C LEU A 213 7.76 -8.56 15.79
N ASN A 214 7.47 -9.85 15.59
CA ASN A 214 8.03 -10.56 14.45
C ASN A 214 7.64 -9.81 13.15
N PRO A 215 8.58 -9.59 12.22
CA PRO A 215 8.31 -9.08 10.87
C PRO A 215 6.99 -9.56 10.24
N ASP A 216 6.67 -10.84 10.37
CA ASP A 216 5.48 -11.43 9.78
C ASP A 216 4.19 -10.89 10.41
N GLU A 217 4.17 -10.82 11.75
CA GLU A 217 3.05 -10.25 12.51
C GLU A 217 2.84 -8.77 12.18
N PHE A 218 3.93 -8.02 12.01
CA PHE A 218 3.87 -6.60 11.67
C PHE A 218 3.19 -6.37 10.31
N VAL A 219 3.61 -7.11 9.29
CA VAL A 219 3.02 -7.05 7.95
C VAL A 219 1.55 -7.48 7.99
N LEU A 220 1.26 -8.56 8.71
CA LEU A 220 -0.09 -9.08 8.84
C LEU A 220 -1.03 -8.09 9.56
N LYS A 221 -0.56 -7.43 10.63
CA LYS A 221 -1.34 -6.38 11.31
C LYS A 221 -1.66 -5.20 10.40
N ILE A 222 -0.71 -4.75 9.56
CA ILE A 222 -0.97 -3.69 8.58
C ILE A 222 -2.05 -4.13 7.60
N TYR A 223 -1.94 -5.35 7.06
CA TYR A 223 -2.92 -5.90 6.14
C TYR A 223 -4.31 -6.00 6.74
N LEU A 224 -4.40 -6.56 7.94
CA LEU A 224 -5.67 -6.74 8.64
C LEU A 224 -6.29 -5.39 9.03
N ASN A 225 -5.49 -4.40 9.43
CA ASN A 225 -5.98 -3.05 9.69
C ASN A 225 -6.62 -2.41 8.44
N TRP A 226 -6.04 -2.60 7.25
CA TRP A 226 -6.66 -2.13 6.02
C TRP A 226 -7.95 -2.89 5.70
N LEU A 227 -7.93 -4.22 5.85
CA LEU A 227 -9.04 -5.10 5.52
C LEU A 227 -10.27 -4.92 6.43
N THR A 228 -10.09 -4.54 7.69
CA THR A 228 -11.19 -4.32 8.64
C THR A 228 -11.71 -2.89 8.67
N LYS A 229 -10.90 -1.90 8.25
CA LYS A 229 -11.30 -0.48 8.30
C LYS A 229 -12.06 -0.03 7.06
N TYR A 230 -11.78 -0.62 5.89
CA TYR A 230 -12.39 -0.23 4.62
C TYR A 230 -12.75 -1.45 3.77
N GLN A 231 -13.91 -1.40 3.11
CA GLN A 231 -14.30 -2.40 2.11
C GLN A 231 -13.26 -2.47 0.98
N ASP A 232 -12.68 -3.66 0.75
CA ASP A 232 -11.68 -3.83 -0.30
C ASP A 232 -12.29 -3.59 -1.68
N THR A 233 -11.74 -2.61 -2.41
CA THR A 233 -12.29 -2.20 -3.70
C THR A 233 -11.94 -3.14 -4.85
N HIS A 234 -10.92 -3.98 -4.72
CA HIS A 234 -10.68 -5.05 -5.68
C HIS A 234 -11.79 -6.10 -5.59
N ILE A 235 -12.15 -6.53 -4.37
CA ILE A 235 -13.31 -7.42 -4.15
C ILE A 235 -14.58 -6.75 -4.63
N ARG A 236 -14.83 -5.48 -4.24
CA ARG A 236 -16.05 -4.76 -4.62
C ARG A 236 -16.23 -4.64 -6.12
N ARG A 237 -15.16 -4.38 -6.87
CA ARG A 237 -15.19 -4.30 -8.34
C ARG A 237 -15.57 -5.65 -8.97
N LYS A 238 -15.03 -6.76 -8.45
CA LYS A 238 -15.22 -8.09 -9.03
C LYS A 238 -16.50 -8.80 -8.58
N TYR A 239 -16.94 -8.55 -7.34
CA TYR A 239 -18.01 -9.30 -6.66
C TYR A 239 -19.13 -8.42 -6.06
N GLY A 240 -19.04 -7.10 -6.18
CA GLY A 240 -20.02 -6.16 -5.65
C GLY A 240 -19.83 -5.81 -4.17
N SER A 241 -20.59 -4.80 -3.72
CA SER A 241 -20.48 -4.25 -2.35
C SER A 241 -20.90 -5.24 -1.27
N LYS A 242 -21.91 -6.09 -1.52
CA LYS A 242 -22.38 -7.09 -0.56
C LYS A 242 -21.25 -8.05 -0.16
N VAL A 243 -20.56 -8.62 -1.15
CA VAL A 243 -19.42 -9.54 -0.90
C VAL A 243 -18.26 -8.81 -0.25
N SER A 244 -17.91 -7.61 -0.71
CA SER A 244 -16.83 -6.81 -0.09
C SER A 244 -17.12 -6.48 1.39
N LYS A 245 -18.36 -6.14 1.73
CA LYS A 245 -18.80 -5.92 3.11
C LYS A 245 -18.76 -7.22 3.93
N GLN A 246 -19.24 -8.33 3.38
CA GLN A 246 -19.16 -9.64 4.04
C GLN A 246 -17.71 -9.98 4.40
N ILE A 247 -16.74 -9.77 3.51
CA ILE A 247 -15.33 -10.07 3.80
C ILE A 247 -14.75 -9.15 4.88
N LEU A 248 -15.15 -7.87 4.90
CA LEU A 248 -14.80 -6.97 6.00
C LEU A 248 -15.37 -7.48 7.34
N ASP A 249 -16.63 -7.93 7.34
CA ASP A 249 -17.28 -8.44 8.55
C ASP A 249 -16.63 -9.75 9.01
N GLU A 250 -16.33 -10.69 8.09
CA GLU A 250 -15.54 -11.89 8.37
C GLU A 250 -14.19 -11.52 9.00
N ALA A 251 -13.49 -10.53 8.46
CA ALA A 251 -12.21 -10.05 8.97
C ALA A 251 -12.30 -9.48 10.38
N CYS A 252 -13.33 -8.65 10.66
CA CYS A 252 -13.59 -8.14 11.99
C CYS A 252 -13.91 -9.26 12.98
N CYS A 253 -14.80 -10.19 12.62
CA CYS A 253 -15.09 -11.35 13.47
C CYS A 253 -13.84 -12.18 13.75
N PHE A 254 -12.95 -12.36 12.77
CA PHE A 254 -11.69 -13.09 12.95
C PHE A 254 -10.73 -12.43 13.96
N LEU A 255 -10.73 -11.09 14.07
CA LEU A 255 -9.80 -10.33 14.90
C LEU A 255 -10.32 -10.02 16.32
N PHE A 256 -11.64 -9.92 16.49
CA PHE A 256 -12.27 -9.45 17.73
C PHE A 256 -13.00 -10.56 18.49
N HIS A 257 -12.63 -11.82 18.26
CA HIS A 257 -13.40 -13.00 18.69
C HIS A 257 -13.31 -13.38 20.18
N ASP A 258 -12.94 -12.44 21.07
CA ASP A 258 -13.13 -12.55 22.52
C ASP A 258 -14.00 -11.38 22.99
N ASN A 259 -15.34 -11.50 22.88
CA ASN A 259 -16.42 -10.74 23.56
C ASN A 259 -16.22 -9.25 23.92
N SER A 260 -15.28 -8.56 23.28
CA SER A 260 -14.96 -7.16 23.46
C SER A 260 -15.25 -6.50 22.12
N PHE A 261 -16.54 -6.43 21.80
CA PHE A 261 -17.00 -5.29 21.03
C PHE A 261 -16.41 -4.05 21.71
N PRO A 262 -15.83 -3.08 20.96
CA PRO A 262 -15.69 -1.74 21.49
C PRO A 262 -17.12 -1.20 21.60
N VAL A 263 -17.77 -1.55 22.72
CA VAL A 263 -18.80 -0.71 23.31
C VAL A 263 -18.06 0.58 23.63
N GLU A 264 -18.43 1.62 22.90
CA GLU A 264 -18.20 3.02 23.24
C GLU A 264 -16.94 3.30 24.06
N SER A 265 -15.80 3.50 23.40
CA SER A 265 -14.77 4.32 24.02
C SER A 265 -14.01 5.11 22.96
N GLU A 266 -13.92 6.42 23.19
CA GLU A 266 -13.20 7.42 22.41
C GLU A 266 -11.66 7.22 22.44
N LYS A 267 -11.19 5.98 22.62
CA LYS A 267 -9.79 5.58 22.59
C LYS A 267 -9.56 4.61 21.45
N ASN A 268 -9.10 5.15 20.33
CA ASN A 268 -8.66 4.44 19.11
C ASN A 268 -7.38 3.61 19.33
N ASP A 269 -7.30 2.79 20.38
CA ASP A 269 -6.22 1.80 20.53
C ASP A 269 -6.76 0.44 20.07
N VAL A 270 -6.73 0.20 18.75
CA VAL A 270 -7.09 -1.11 18.19
C VAL A 270 -5.92 -2.05 18.42
N ASN A 271 -5.86 -2.71 19.58
CA ASN A 271 -4.99 -3.87 19.77
C ASN A 271 -5.51 -5.03 18.90
N ILE A 272 -4.98 -5.14 17.68
CA ILE A 272 -5.25 -6.29 16.80
C ILE A 272 -4.60 -7.53 17.41
N TYR A 273 -5.44 -8.44 17.93
CA TYR A 273 -5.03 -9.78 18.33
C TYR A 273 -4.93 -10.67 17.08
N LEU A 274 -3.74 -11.19 16.80
CA LEU A 274 -3.55 -12.05 15.64
C LEU A 274 -4.13 -13.45 15.91
N PRO A 275 -4.93 -14.00 14.98
CA PRO A 275 -5.40 -15.38 15.10
C PRO A 275 -4.22 -16.36 15.04
N SER A 276 -4.45 -17.59 15.52
CA SER A 276 -3.46 -18.66 15.36
C SER A 276 -3.17 -18.93 13.88
N GLU A 277 -1.97 -19.40 13.57
CA GLU A 277 -1.54 -19.72 12.21
C GLU A 277 -2.54 -20.68 11.50
N LYS A 278 -3.02 -21.71 12.21
CA LYS A 278 -4.02 -22.64 11.70
C LYS A 278 -5.32 -21.94 11.27
N LYS A 279 -5.80 -20.95 12.04
CA LYS A 279 -6.99 -20.16 11.70
C LYS A 279 -6.75 -19.28 10.47
N LEU A 280 -5.58 -18.65 10.38
CA LEU A 280 -5.19 -17.83 9.22
C LEU A 280 -5.09 -18.66 7.94
N LEU A 281 -4.47 -19.85 8.00
CA LEU A 281 -4.37 -20.77 6.87
C LEU A 281 -5.75 -21.25 6.39
N ALA A 282 -6.64 -21.60 7.32
CA ALA A 282 -7.99 -22.03 6.99
C ALA A 282 -8.79 -20.90 6.29
N TRP A 283 -8.66 -19.66 6.76
CA TRP A 283 -9.35 -18.52 6.15
C TRP A 283 -8.75 -18.14 4.80
N ASP A 284 -7.43 -18.15 4.67
CA ASP A 284 -6.74 -17.99 3.38
C ASP A 284 -7.26 -18.99 2.34
N TYR A 285 -7.29 -20.27 2.70
CA TYR A 285 -7.83 -21.33 1.85
C TYR A 285 -9.30 -21.07 1.47
N SER A 286 -10.14 -20.70 2.44
CA SER A 286 -11.56 -20.37 2.20
C SER A 286 -11.74 -19.21 1.22
N LEU A 287 -10.96 -18.14 1.36
CA LEU A 287 -11.01 -16.97 0.46
C LEU A 287 -10.58 -17.38 -0.96
N LYS A 288 -9.48 -18.13 -1.10
CA LYS A 288 -8.99 -18.60 -2.40
C LYS A 288 -9.93 -19.58 -3.08
N LYS A 289 -10.54 -20.49 -2.33
CA LYS A 289 -11.59 -21.39 -2.84
C LYS A 289 -12.80 -20.63 -3.39
N ARG A 290 -13.13 -19.48 -2.80
CA ARG A 290 -14.17 -18.54 -3.28
C ARG A 290 -13.66 -17.57 -4.37
N ASN A 291 -12.42 -17.70 -4.82
CA ASN A 291 -11.72 -16.79 -5.74
C ASN A 291 -11.61 -15.33 -5.23
N ILE A 292 -11.72 -15.11 -3.93
CA ILE A 292 -11.70 -13.79 -3.31
C ILE A 292 -10.25 -13.35 -3.06
N ASN A 293 -9.91 -12.19 -3.60
CA ASN A 293 -8.61 -11.54 -3.44
C ASN A 293 -8.78 -10.14 -2.83
N PRO A 294 -8.44 -9.92 -1.56
CA PRO A 294 -8.37 -8.59 -0.97
C PRO A 294 -7.13 -7.82 -1.46
N GLY A 295 -7.08 -7.55 -2.76
CA GLY A 295 -5.89 -7.00 -3.40
C GLY A 295 -5.67 -5.52 -3.13
N THR A 296 -6.73 -4.73 -2.92
CA THR A 296 -6.55 -3.31 -2.56
C THR A 296 -5.92 -3.18 -1.17
N SER A 297 -6.35 -4.02 -0.22
CA SER A 297 -5.72 -4.09 1.11
C SER A 297 -4.25 -4.50 1.02
N ALA A 298 -3.90 -5.45 0.16
CA ALA A 298 -2.50 -5.84 -0.08
C ALA A 298 -1.66 -4.70 -0.71
N ASP A 299 -2.19 -3.99 -1.71
CA ASP A 299 -1.53 -2.84 -2.33
C ASP A 299 -1.23 -1.74 -1.28
N LEU A 300 -2.18 -1.46 -0.39
CA LEU A 300 -2.03 -0.51 0.70
C LEU A 300 -1.05 -1.00 1.77
N THR A 301 -0.98 -2.31 2.03
CA THR A 301 0.04 -2.89 2.91
C THR A 301 1.44 -2.59 2.39
N VAL A 302 1.70 -2.83 1.10
CA VAL A 302 3.00 -2.50 0.48
C VAL A 302 3.29 -1.00 0.59
N CYS A 303 2.30 -0.14 0.31
CA CYS A 303 2.44 1.31 0.42
C CYS A 303 2.79 1.76 1.85
N THR A 304 2.10 1.24 2.86
CA THR A 304 2.36 1.54 4.28
C THR A 304 3.74 1.03 4.70
N LEU A 305 4.08 -0.22 4.39
CA LEU A 305 5.39 -0.81 4.67
C LEU A 305 6.50 0.01 4.03
N PHE A 306 6.34 0.41 2.76
CA PHE A 306 7.31 1.24 2.07
C PHE A 306 7.60 2.54 2.84
N LEU A 307 6.57 3.28 3.25
CA LEU A 307 6.73 4.51 4.02
C LEU A 307 7.38 4.25 5.37
N VAL A 308 6.97 3.22 6.11
CA VAL A 308 7.59 2.85 7.39
C VAL A 308 9.07 2.58 7.19
N LEU A 309 9.46 1.80 6.18
CA LEU A 309 10.86 1.43 5.91
C LEU A 309 11.71 2.60 5.39
N VAL A 310 11.09 3.64 4.83
CA VAL A 310 11.76 4.92 4.52
C VAL A 310 12.00 5.71 5.79
N LEU A 311 11.01 5.80 6.67
CA LEU A 311 11.06 6.60 7.89
C LEU A 311 11.92 5.96 8.99
N LEU A 312 11.96 4.63 9.06
CA LEU A 312 12.66 3.84 10.08
C LEU A 312 13.80 2.99 9.46
N PRO A 313 14.97 3.60 9.21
CA PRO A 313 16.08 2.90 8.57
C PRO A 313 16.64 1.75 9.41
N ASN A 314 16.55 1.80 10.75
CA ASN A 314 17.01 0.72 11.64
C ASN A 314 16.15 -0.53 11.47
N LEU A 315 14.83 -0.38 11.54
CA LEU A 315 13.87 -1.47 11.30
C LEU A 315 14.13 -2.15 9.95
N ARG A 316 14.38 -1.37 8.89
CA ARG A 316 14.71 -1.93 7.57
C ARG A 316 15.99 -2.77 7.62
N SER A 317 17.03 -2.32 8.32
CA SER A 317 18.28 -3.07 8.46
C SER A 317 18.07 -4.37 9.23
N ASP A 318 17.28 -4.35 10.30
CA ASP A 318 16.98 -5.53 11.13
C ASP A 318 16.14 -6.56 10.37
N LEU A 319 15.12 -6.09 9.65
CA LEU A 319 14.30 -6.93 8.75
C LEU A 319 15.16 -7.62 7.70
N LYS A 320 16.08 -6.89 7.07
CA LYS A 320 16.99 -7.48 6.10
C LYS A 320 17.87 -8.56 6.71
N LYS A 321 18.46 -8.33 7.88
CA LYS A 321 19.29 -9.34 8.55
C LYS A 321 18.50 -10.63 8.78
N LYS A 322 17.25 -10.52 9.26
CA LYS A 322 16.37 -11.68 9.48
C LYS A 322 15.99 -12.42 8.19
N MET A 323 15.87 -11.71 7.07
CA MET A 323 15.49 -12.32 5.78
C MET A 323 16.64 -13.08 5.09
N TYR A 324 17.90 -12.83 5.48
CA TYR A 324 19.09 -13.45 4.90
C TYR A 324 19.92 -14.25 5.92
N ALA A 325 19.39 -14.45 7.13
CA ALA A 325 19.93 -15.35 8.14
C ALA A 325 19.27 -16.73 8.00
#